data_AF-A0A9P5ZTQ8-F1
#
_entry.id   AF-A0A9P5ZTQ8-F1
#
_cell.length_a   1.000
_cell.length_b   1.000
_cell.length_c   1.000
_cell.angle_alpha   90.00
_cell.angle_beta   90.00
_cell.angle_gamma   90.00
#
_symmetry.space_group_name_H-M   'P 1'
#
loop_
_entity.id
_entity.type
_entity.pdbx_description
1 polymer ?
#
loop_
_entity_poly.entity_id
_entity_poly.type
_entity_poly.pdbx_seq_one_letter_code
_entity_poly.pdbx_strand_id
1 'polypeptide(L)'
;MAVDGVAPRAKMNQQRSRRFRTAKEAKEVREKAEGKGEKLPDEKAFDSNCITPGTPFMTRLSAQLKYFINKKISEDSSWRDIEVVLSGHEVPGEGEHKIMEYIRLSRAQLDYNPNVRHCLYGLDADLIMLGLASHDPHFCLLREEVKFGPSSKKKNNRSVPPSLNLRKNGVKRISVYQPGICKLLFVTSLPTTGVSGPRIS
;
A
#
# COMPACT_ATOMS: atom_id res chain seq x y z
N MET A 1 5.39 -0.95 -7.47
CA MET A 1 4.74 -1.38 -6.21
C MET A 1 5.81 -1.75 -5.20
N ALA A 2 5.85 -1.10 -4.04
CA ALA A 2 6.83 -1.41 -2.99
C ALA A 2 6.12 -1.80 -1.69
N VAL A 3 6.49 -2.97 -1.17
CA VAL A 3 6.05 -3.50 0.13
C VAL A 3 7.20 -3.37 1.11
N ASP A 4 6.91 -3.04 2.36
CA ASP A 4 7.91 -2.96 3.42
C ASP A 4 8.64 -4.31 3.58
N GLY A 5 9.97 -4.24 3.54
CA GLY A 5 10.87 -5.31 3.95
C GLY A 5 11.45 -5.04 5.33
N VAL A 6 12.56 -5.71 5.65
CA VAL A 6 13.27 -5.48 6.92
C VAL A 6 13.78 -4.04 6.98
N ALA A 7 13.28 -3.27 7.94
CA ALA A 7 13.56 -1.84 8.09
C ALA A 7 14.81 -1.58 8.96
N PRO A 8 15.41 -0.38 8.90
CA PRO A 8 16.52 0.00 9.77
C PRO A 8 16.13 0.00 11.26
N ARG A 9 17.12 -0.16 12.15
CA ARG A 9 16.90 -0.27 13.60
C ARG A 9 16.11 0.91 14.19
N ALA A 10 16.34 2.13 13.71
CA ALA A 10 15.60 3.31 14.14
C ALA A 10 14.08 3.14 13.89
N LYS A 11 13.69 2.70 12.69
CA LYS A 11 12.29 2.42 12.35
C LYS A 11 11.74 1.23 13.12
N MET A 12 12.53 0.16 13.30
CA MET A 12 12.10 -1.01 14.08
C MET A 12 11.71 -0.63 15.51
N ASN A 13 12.49 0.25 16.16
CA ASN A 13 12.16 0.74 17.50
C ASN A 13 10.83 1.52 17.50
N GLN A 14 10.61 2.39 16.51
CA GLN A 14 9.37 3.13 16.36
C GLN A 14 8.16 2.21 16.15
N GLN A 15 8.29 1.23 15.24
CA GLN A 15 7.25 0.24 14.96
C GLN A 15 6.96 -0.63 16.18
N ARG A 16 7.99 -1.08 16.91
CA ARG A 16 7.86 -1.84 18.16
C ARG A 16 7.05 -1.07 19.20
N SER A 17 7.40 0.19 19.45
CA SER A 17 6.69 1.04 20.42
C SER A 17 5.23 1.26 20.03
N ARG A 18 4.95 1.52 18.74
CA ARG A 18 3.57 1.66 18.24
C ARG A 18 2.75 0.38 18.46
N ARG A 19 3.27 -0.78 18.05
CA ARG A 19 2.58 -2.08 18.17
C ARG A 19 2.30 -2.44 19.63
N PHE A 20 3.27 -2.21 20.51
CA PHE A 20 3.10 -2.48 21.93
C PHE A 20 1.99 -1.61 22.54
N ARG A 21 1.96 -0.32 22.18
CA ARG A 21 0.92 0.60 22.61
C ARG A 21 -0.47 0.17 22.12
N THR A 22 -0.62 -0.13 20.84
CA THR A 22 -1.91 -0.57 20.26
C THR A 22 -2.39 -1.88 20.88
N ALA A 23 -1.49 -2.83 21.13
CA ALA A 23 -1.85 -4.09 21.79
C ALA A 23 -2.32 -3.87 23.23
N LYS A 24 -1.66 -2.96 23.97
CA LYS A 24 -2.06 -2.58 25.33
C LYS A 24 -3.42 -1.88 25.34
N GLU A 25 -3.63 -0.89 24.48
CA GLU A 25 -4.89 -0.16 24.35
C GLU A 25 -6.04 -1.11 23.97
N ALA A 26 -5.81 -2.04 23.04
CA ALA A 26 -6.80 -3.05 22.66
C ALA A 26 -7.17 -3.98 23.84
N LYS A 27 -6.19 -4.37 24.66
CA LYS A 27 -6.42 -5.16 25.87
C LYS A 27 -7.24 -4.37 26.90
N GLU A 28 -6.87 -3.12 27.18
CA GLU A 28 -7.58 -2.26 28.13
C GLU A 28 -9.04 -2.00 27.69
N VAL A 29 -9.27 -1.81 26.39
CA VAL A 29 -10.63 -1.67 25.83
C VAL A 29 -11.45 -2.95 26.03
N ARG A 30 -10.84 -4.11 25.79
CA ARG A 30 -11.50 -5.40 25.97
C ARG A 30 -11.87 -5.67 27.43
N GLU A 31 -10.95 -5.45 28.37
CA GLU A 31 -11.19 -5.61 29.81
C GLU A 31 -12.30 -4.68 30.30
N LYS A 32 -12.36 -3.44 29.80
CA LYS A 32 -13.44 -2.49 30.11
C LYS A 32 -14.80 -2.93 29.56
N ALA A 33 -14.85 -3.55 28.38
CA ALA A 33 -16.08 -4.08 27.81
C ALA A 33 -16.59 -5.29 28.60
N GLU A 34 -15.67 -6.20 28.97
CA GLU A 34 -15.97 -7.37 29.80
C GLU A 34 -16.49 -6.96 31.20
N GLY A 35 -15.86 -5.96 31.84
CA GLY A 35 -16.32 -5.43 33.14
C GLY A 35 -17.68 -4.74 33.11
N LYS A 36 -18.14 -4.28 31.93
CA LYS A 36 -19.49 -3.71 31.72
C LYS A 36 -20.53 -4.74 31.27
N GLY A 37 -20.13 -6.01 31.09
CA GLY A 37 -21.00 -7.05 30.55
C GLY A 37 -21.35 -6.87 29.07
N GLU A 38 -20.58 -6.09 28.32
CA GLU A 38 -20.78 -5.92 26.88
C GLU A 38 -20.37 -7.21 26.15
N LYS A 39 -21.20 -7.69 25.21
CA LYS A 39 -20.86 -8.85 24.37
C LYS A 39 -19.73 -8.45 23.42
N LEU A 40 -18.60 -9.16 23.54
CA LEU A 40 -17.52 -9.03 22.58
C LEU A 40 -17.95 -9.55 21.21
N PRO A 41 -17.37 -9.03 20.11
CA PRO A 41 -17.60 -9.58 18.78
C PRO A 41 -17.21 -11.06 18.73
N ASP A 42 -18.06 -11.89 18.12
CA ASP A 42 -17.78 -13.34 17.97
C ASP A 42 -16.62 -13.61 17.00
N GLU A 43 -16.37 -12.69 16.07
CA GLU A 43 -15.26 -12.80 15.12
C GLU A 43 -13.95 -12.26 15.71
N LYS A 44 -12.87 -13.04 15.54
CA LYS A 44 -11.52 -12.59 15.88
C LYS A 44 -11.15 -11.40 15.00
N ALA A 45 -10.79 -10.29 15.64
CA ALA A 45 -10.24 -9.13 14.95
C ALA A 45 -8.99 -9.53 14.14
N PHE A 46 -8.80 -8.89 12.99
CA PHE A 46 -7.61 -9.06 12.17
C PHE A 46 -6.36 -8.60 12.95
N ASP A 47 -5.39 -9.49 13.13
CA ASP A 47 -4.12 -9.16 13.78
C ASP A 47 -3.22 -8.38 12.81
N SER A 48 -3.23 -7.05 12.95
CA SER A 48 -2.40 -6.16 12.13
C SER A 48 -0.89 -6.40 12.29
N ASN A 49 -0.44 -7.05 13.37
CA ASN A 49 0.98 -7.40 13.52
C ASN A 49 1.44 -8.42 12.49
N CYS A 50 0.52 -9.18 11.87
CA CYS A 50 0.87 -10.10 10.78
C CYS A 50 1.38 -9.37 9.53
N ILE A 51 1.15 -8.06 9.42
CA ILE A 51 1.73 -7.19 8.39
C ILE A 51 3.17 -6.84 8.80
N THR A 52 4.04 -7.84 8.74
CA THR A 52 5.48 -7.74 9.04
C THR A 52 6.24 -8.68 8.12
N PRO A 53 7.38 -8.26 7.55
CA PRO A 53 8.24 -9.17 6.79
C PRO A 53 8.55 -10.45 7.57
N GLY A 54 8.58 -11.59 6.87
CA GLY A 54 8.85 -12.91 7.46
C GLY A 54 7.62 -13.65 8.01
N THR A 55 6.43 -13.03 8.05
CA THR A 55 5.21 -13.75 8.44
C THR A 55 4.67 -14.58 7.27
N PRO A 56 3.98 -15.71 7.54
CA PRO A 56 3.29 -16.47 6.50
C PRO A 56 2.25 -15.65 5.72
N PHE A 57 1.66 -14.63 6.38
CA PHE A 57 0.74 -13.69 5.74
C PHE A 57 1.44 -12.92 4.61
N MET A 58 2.61 -12.34 4.87
CA MET A 58 3.34 -11.56 3.86
C MET A 58 3.83 -12.43 2.69
N THR A 59 4.21 -13.68 2.96
CA THR A 59 4.56 -14.64 1.90
C THR A 59 3.37 -14.90 0.96
N ARG A 60 2.18 -15.16 1.52
CA ARG A 60 0.96 -15.36 0.73
C ARG A 60 0.54 -14.08 -0.01
N LEU A 61 0.67 -12.92 0.64
CA LEU A 61 0.38 -11.63 0.02
C LEU A 61 1.31 -11.38 -1.19
N SER A 62 2.62 -11.62 -1.04
CA SER A 62 3.59 -11.46 -2.14
C SER A 62 3.26 -12.39 -3.32
N ALA A 63 2.92 -13.66 -3.05
CA ALA A 63 2.48 -14.60 -4.08
C ALA A 63 1.21 -14.12 -4.80
N GLN A 64 0.22 -13.62 -4.04
CA GLN A 64 -1.03 -13.14 -4.60
C GLN A 64 -0.85 -11.85 -5.40
N LEU A 65 0.06 -10.96 -5.00
CA LEU A 65 0.41 -9.76 -5.77
C LEU A 65 1.07 -10.12 -7.10
N LYS A 66 1.99 -11.09 -7.10
CA LYS A 66 2.62 -11.60 -8.33
C LYS A 66 1.56 -12.18 -9.27
N TYR A 67 0.64 -12.98 -8.75
CA TYR A 67 -0.49 -13.50 -9.52
C TYR A 67 -1.39 -12.38 -10.06
N PHE A 68 -1.74 -11.40 -9.24
CA PHE A 68 -2.58 -10.26 -9.62
C PHE A 68 -1.96 -9.45 -10.76
N ILE A 69 -0.67 -9.14 -10.67
CA ILE A 69 0.06 -8.41 -11.72
C ILE A 69 0.06 -9.21 -13.02
N ASN A 70 0.39 -10.51 -12.96
CA ASN A 70 0.40 -11.38 -14.14
C ASN A 70 -0.99 -11.46 -14.80
N LYS A 71 -2.03 -11.59 -13.98
CA LYS A 71 -3.41 -11.59 -14.43
C LYS A 71 -3.77 -10.26 -15.11
N LYS A 72 -3.40 -9.14 -14.50
CA LYS A 72 -3.67 -7.79 -15.04
C LYS A 72 -2.97 -7.54 -16.37
N ILE A 73 -1.69 -7.87 -16.48
CA ILE A 73 -0.95 -7.74 -17.74
C ILE A 73 -1.56 -8.61 -18.85
N SER A 74 -2.05 -9.81 -18.50
CA SER A 74 -2.61 -10.76 -19.48
C SER A 74 -4.02 -10.39 -19.93
N GLU A 75 -4.87 -9.89 -19.02
CA GLU A 75 -6.30 -9.72 -19.26
C GLU A 75 -6.70 -8.26 -19.56
N ASP A 76 -5.97 -7.28 -19.02
CA ASP A 76 -6.31 -5.85 -19.07
C ASP A 76 -5.45 -5.16 -20.13
N SER A 77 -6.09 -4.63 -21.18
CA SER A 77 -5.38 -3.92 -22.25
C SER A 77 -4.62 -2.69 -21.75
N SER A 78 -5.08 -2.08 -20.66
CA SER A 78 -4.45 -0.89 -20.08
C SER A 78 -3.09 -1.17 -19.43
N TRP A 79 -2.77 -2.45 -19.19
CA TRP A 79 -1.55 -2.89 -18.51
C TRP A 79 -0.49 -3.45 -19.48
N ARG A 80 -0.74 -3.39 -20.79
CA ARG A 80 0.14 -4.02 -21.80
C ARG A 80 1.41 -3.23 -22.08
N ASP A 81 1.31 -1.90 -22.08
CA ASP A 81 2.41 -1.00 -22.46
C ASP A 81 3.03 -0.30 -21.24
N ILE A 82 2.98 -0.94 -20.06
CA ILE A 82 3.54 -0.40 -18.82
C ILE A 82 4.57 -1.36 -18.22
N GLU A 83 5.65 -0.79 -17.65
CA GLU A 83 6.59 -1.54 -16.84
C GLU A 83 6.06 -1.62 -15.40
N VAL A 84 5.79 -2.84 -14.91
CA VAL A 84 5.38 -3.08 -13.52
C VAL A 84 6.53 -3.65 -12.73
N VAL A 85 7.09 -2.86 -11.82
CA VAL A 85 8.11 -3.31 -10.87
C VAL A 85 7.48 -3.60 -9.51
N LEU A 86 7.67 -4.82 -9.01
CA LEU A 86 7.26 -5.23 -7.67
C LEU A 86 8.49 -5.45 -6.78
N SER A 87 8.62 -4.66 -5.72
CA SER A 87 9.58 -4.90 -4.63
C SER A 87 8.82 -5.46 -3.43
N GLY A 88 8.91 -6.77 -3.23
CA GLY A 88 8.23 -7.47 -2.15
C GLY A 88 8.90 -7.32 -0.78
N HIS A 89 8.30 -7.95 0.23
CA HIS A 89 8.82 -8.01 1.61
C HIS A 89 10.19 -8.72 1.74
N GLU A 90 10.56 -9.51 0.74
CA GLU A 90 11.83 -10.23 0.64
C GLU A 90 13.03 -9.29 0.42
N VAL A 91 12.81 -8.11 -0.15
CA VAL A 91 13.85 -7.10 -0.36
C VAL A 91 13.92 -6.24 0.91
N PRO A 92 15.09 -6.02 1.53
CA PRO A 92 15.21 -5.17 2.71
C PRO A 92 14.88 -3.71 2.38
N GLY A 93 14.48 -2.94 3.40
CA GLY A 93 14.14 -1.52 3.29
C GLY A 93 12.64 -1.23 3.37
N GLU A 94 12.33 0.00 3.76
CA GLU A 94 10.97 0.54 3.82
C GLU A 94 10.45 0.83 2.40
N GLY A 95 9.14 0.66 2.16
CA GLY A 95 8.53 0.80 0.85
C GLY A 95 8.76 2.18 0.23
N GLU A 96 8.60 3.24 1.01
CA GLU A 96 8.85 4.62 0.57
C GLU A 96 10.32 4.85 0.19
N HIS A 97 11.25 4.30 0.97
CA HIS A 97 12.69 4.46 0.72
C HIS A 97 13.16 3.62 -0.47
N LYS A 98 12.61 2.42 -0.68
CA LYS A 98 12.85 1.61 -1.90
C LYS A 98 12.44 2.36 -3.15
N ILE A 99 11.31 3.07 -3.09
CA ILE A 99 10.82 3.90 -4.18
C ILE A 99 11.77 5.07 -4.43
N MET A 100 12.14 5.80 -3.37
CA MET A 100 13.02 6.97 -3.51
C MET A 100 14.40 6.57 -4.02
N GLU A 101 14.91 5.42 -3.58
CA GLU A 101 16.13 4.82 -4.13
C GLU A 101 16.00 4.51 -5.62
N TYR A 102 14.90 3.90 -6.04
CA TYR A 102 14.64 3.60 -7.43
C TYR A 102 14.56 4.85 -8.32
N ILE A 103 13.93 5.93 -7.84
CA ILE A 103 13.88 7.22 -8.54
C ILE A 103 15.29 7.82 -8.64
N ARG A 104 16.04 7.84 -7.54
CA ARG A 104 17.42 8.35 -7.52
C ARG A 104 18.35 7.59 -8.46
N LEU A 105 18.27 6.26 -8.47
CA LEU A 105 19.07 5.41 -9.36
C LEU A 105 18.67 5.58 -10.83
N SER A 106 17.37 5.77 -11.09
CA SER A 106 16.88 6.06 -12.44
C SER A 106 17.42 7.40 -12.94
N ARG A 107 17.41 8.44 -12.10
CA ARG A 107 17.94 9.77 -12.44
C ARG A 107 19.44 9.77 -12.70
N ALA A 108 20.19 8.89 -12.06
CA ALA A 108 21.62 8.75 -12.28
C ALA A 108 22.00 8.09 -13.63
N GLN A 109 21.02 7.55 -14.37
CA GLN A 109 21.27 6.98 -15.69
C GLN A 109 21.42 8.08 -16.75
N LEU A 110 22.27 7.83 -17.75
CA LEU A 110 22.56 8.79 -18.83
C LEU A 110 21.35 9.06 -19.74
N ASP A 111 20.44 8.08 -19.86
CA ASP A 111 19.24 8.13 -20.69
C ASP A 111 17.99 8.60 -19.92
N TYR A 112 18.16 9.11 -18.69
CA TYR A 112 17.05 9.59 -17.89
C TYR A 112 16.38 10.80 -18.53
N ASN A 113 15.07 10.69 -18.77
CA ASN A 113 14.27 11.82 -19.23
C ASN A 113 13.92 12.74 -18.04
N PRO A 114 14.40 14.00 -17.99
CA PRO A 114 14.13 14.92 -16.87
C PRO A 114 12.66 15.36 -16.77
N ASN A 115 11.86 15.13 -17.81
CA ASN A 115 10.44 15.47 -17.83
C ASN A 115 9.53 14.30 -17.43
N VAL A 116 10.08 13.22 -16.88
CA VAL A 116 9.27 12.14 -16.30
C VAL A 116 8.41 12.70 -15.17
N ARG A 117 7.13 12.33 -15.21
CA ARG A 117 6.13 12.75 -14.22
C ARG A 117 5.95 11.63 -13.20
N HIS A 118 6.29 11.89 -11.96
CA HIS A 118 6.16 10.95 -10.85
C HIS A 118 4.85 11.18 -10.11
N CYS A 119 4.08 10.12 -9.87
CA CYS A 119 2.94 10.13 -8.99
C CYS A 119 3.16 9.09 -7.89
N LEU A 120 3.22 9.55 -6.64
CA LEU A 120 3.46 8.69 -5.48
C LEU A 120 2.20 8.60 -4.65
N TYR A 121 1.65 7.39 -4.53
CA TYR A 121 0.55 7.11 -3.63
C TYR A 121 1.06 6.77 -2.24
N GLY A 122 0.44 7.33 -1.19
CA GLY A 122 0.67 6.92 0.19
C GLY A 122 0.14 7.93 1.22
N LEU A 123 -0.05 7.48 2.46
CA LEU A 123 -0.68 8.30 3.51
C LEU A 123 0.33 9.06 4.38
N ASP A 124 1.61 8.68 4.35
CA ASP A 124 2.62 9.24 5.24
C ASP A 124 2.97 10.70 4.89
N ALA A 125 3.15 11.51 5.93
CA ALA A 125 3.56 12.91 5.77
C ALA A 125 4.98 13.02 5.18
N ASP A 126 5.83 12.04 5.49
CA ASP A 126 7.23 11.96 5.07
C ASP A 126 7.38 11.96 3.53
N LEU A 127 6.36 11.46 2.80
CA LEU A 127 6.35 11.45 1.33
C LEU A 127 6.41 12.85 0.70
N ILE A 128 5.97 13.91 1.41
CA ILE A 128 6.13 15.30 0.92
C ILE A 128 7.63 15.65 0.88
N MET A 129 8.31 15.42 2.00
CA MET A 129 9.72 15.73 2.12
C MET A 129 10.57 14.86 1.20
N LEU A 130 10.24 13.58 1.09
CA LEU A 130 10.90 12.67 0.16
C LEU A 130 10.67 13.07 -1.31
N GLY A 131 9.45 13.49 -1.66
CA GLY A 131 9.15 14.02 -3.00
C GLY A 131 9.97 15.27 -3.32
N LEU A 132 10.10 16.21 -2.39
CA LEU A 132 10.95 17.40 -2.56
C LEU A 132 12.45 17.05 -2.67
N ALA A 133 12.93 16.13 -1.83
CA ALA A 133 14.31 15.66 -1.84
C ALA A 133 14.67 14.85 -3.11
N SER A 134 13.67 14.43 -3.90
CA SER A 134 13.92 13.84 -5.21
C SER A 134 14.52 14.84 -6.19
N HIS A 135 14.24 16.15 -6.07
CA HIS A 135 14.63 17.18 -7.05
C HIS A 135 14.10 16.94 -8.48
N ASP A 136 13.04 16.14 -8.65
CA ASP A 136 12.36 16.01 -9.94
C ASP A 136 11.25 17.09 -10.07
N PRO A 137 11.20 17.85 -11.19
CA PRO A 137 10.31 19.00 -11.34
C PRO A 137 8.82 18.62 -11.45
N HIS A 138 8.52 17.38 -11.81
CA HIS A 138 7.17 16.89 -12.01
C HIS A 138 6.84 15.76 -11.04
N PHE A 139 6.59 16.11 -9.79
CA PHE A 139 6.28 15.16 -8.72
C PHE A 139 4.92 15.48 -8.09
N CYS A 140 4.01 14.52 -8.04
CA CYS A 140 2.73 14.64 -7.34
C CYS A 140 2.52 13.54 -6.32
N LEU A 141 1.75 13.86 -5.27
CA LEU A 141 1.35 12.90 -4.23
C LEU A 141 -0.14 12.63 -4.38
N LEU A 142 -0.50 11.35 -4.42
CA LEU A 142 -1.88 10.91 -4.38
C LEU A 142 -2.19 10.39 -2.98
N ARG A 143 -3.23 10.93 -2.36
CA ARG A 143 -3.64 10.60 -0.98
C ARG A 143 -5.15 10.53 -0.91
N GLU A 144 -5.66 9.66 -0.04
CA GLU A 144 -7.08 9.66 0.30
C GLU A 144 -7.43 10.89 1.14
N GLU A 145 -8.64 11.42 0.97
CA GLU A 145 -9.14 12.53 1.78
C GLU A 145 -9.34 12.07 3.23
N VAL A 146 -8.63 12.71 4.16
CA VAL A 146 -8.83 12.47 5.59
C VAL A 146 -9.98 13.35 6.07
N LYS A 147 -11.12 12.75 6.40
CA LYS A 147 -12.27 13.47 6.95
C LYS A 147 -12.03 13.78 8.43
N PHE A 148 -11.81 15.05 8.74
CA PHE A 148 -11.71 15.55 10.11
C PHE A 148 -13.09 15.99 10.62
N GLY A 149 -13.55 15.40 11.72
CA GLY A 149 -14.82 15.77 12.38
C GLY A 149 -15.56 14.58 13.00
N PRO A 150 -16.54 14.82 13.89
CA PRO A 150 -17.34 13.76 14.48
C PRO A 150 -18.12 13.02 13.40
N SER A 151 -18.06 11.69 13.42
CA SER A 151 -18.74 10.80 12.47
C SER A 151 -20.25 11.01 12.52
N SER A 152 -20.78 11.88 11.66
CA SER A 152 -22.23 12.05 11.50
C SER A 152 -22.82 10.75 10.98
N LYS A 153 -23.67 10.09 11.77
CA LYS A 153 -24.47 8.93 11.36
C LYS A 153 -25.47 9.37 10.27
N LYS A 154 -25.06 9.35 9.00
CA LYS A 154 -25.97 9.55 7.87
C LYS A 154 -26.78 8.27 7.62
N LYS A 155 -28.12 8.41 7.64
CA LYS A 155 -29.09 7.41 7.17
C LYS A 155 -28.94 7.27 5.65
N ASN A 156 -28.66 6.07 5.16
CA ASN A 156 -28.58 5.75 3.73
C ASN A 156 -29.98 5.77 3.09
N ASN A 157 -30.07 6.31 1.88
CA ASN A 157 -31.11 5.93 0.93
C ASN A 157 -30.57 5.95 -0.51
N ARG A 158 -30.73 4.79 -1.17
CA ARG A 158 -30.82 4.51 -2.63
C ARG A 158 -29.55 4.13 -3.45
N SER A 159 -29.55 2.82 -3.79
CA SER A 159 -29.23 2.07 -5.02
C SER A 159 -28.85 2.78 -6.34
N VAL A 160 -27.89 2.20 -7.10
CA VAL A 160 -27.98 1.61 -8.49
C VAL A 160 -26.59 0.99 -8.90
N PRO A 161 -26.50 -0.12 -9.69
CA PRO A 161 -25.27 -0.92 -9.92
C PRO A 161 -24.55 -0.66 -11.29
N PRO A 162 -23.40 -1.31 -11.58
CA PRO A 162 -22.43 -0.89 -12.62
C PRO A 162 -22.47 -1.74 -13.91
N SER A 163 -21.84 -1.26 -14.99
CA SER A 163 -21.60 -2.06 -16.22
C SER A 163 -20.14 -2.09 -16.65
N LEU A 164 -19.65 -3.31 -16.93
CA LEU A 164 -18.36 -3.66 -17.55
C LEU A 164 -18.50 -3.77 -19.07
N ASN A 165 -17.40 -3.64 -19.82
CA ASN A 165 -17.21 -4.43 -21.04
C ASN A 165 -15.73 -4.66 -21.40
N LEU A 166 -15.41 -5.92 -21.73
CA LEU A 166 -14.11 -6.43 -22.23
C LEU A 166 -14.08 -6.44 -23.76
N ARG A 167 -12.88 -6.29 -24.36
CA ARG A 167 -12.52 -6.98 -25.62
C ARG A 167 -11.07 -7.48 -25.63
N LYS A 168 -10.91 -8.65 -26.27
CA LYS A 168 -9.74 -9.55 -26.27
C LYS A 168 -8.68 -9.22 -27.33
N ASN A 169 -7.54 -9.89 -27.14
CA ASN A 169 -6.56 -10.42 -28.12
C ASN A 169 -5.17 -9.77 -28.08
N GLY A 170 -4.13 -10.62 -28.10
CA GLY A 170 -2.76 -10.27 -28.51
C GLY A 170 -1.63 -10.49 -27.50
N VAL A 171 -1.21 -11.75 -27.35
CA VAL A 171 0.16 -12.31 -27.16
C VAL A 171 1.39 -11.39 -26.89
N LYS A 172 2.25 -11.84 -25.92
CA LYS A 172 3.71 -11.58 -25.64
C LYS A 172 4.04 -10.22 -24.95
N ARG A 173 4.96 -10.06 -23.97
CA ARG A 173 6.14 -10.80 -23.46
C ARG A 173 6.46 -10.27 -22.03
N ILE A 174 6.90 -11.10 -21.09
CA ILE A 174 7.38 -10.68 -19.74
C ILE A 174 8.87 -10.33 -19.85
N SER A 175 9.25 -9.11 -19.47
CA SER A 175 10.66 -8.71 -19.32
C SER A 175 11.01 -8.54 -17.85
N VAL A 176 12.02 -9.31 -17.42
CA VAL A 176 12.81 -9.00 -16.24
C VAL A 176 13.80 -7.91 -16.67
N TYR A 177 13.63 -6.72 -16.11
CA TYR A 177 14.53 -5.55 -16.11
C TYR A 177 15.44 -5.32 -17.34
N GLN A 178 15.08 -4.34 -18.18
CA GLN A 178 15.97 -3.40 -18.91
C GLN A 178 15.14 -2.25 -19.54
N PRO A 179 15.72 -1.05 -19.78
CA PRO A 179 15.08 0.25 -19.54
C PRO A 179 14.15 0.75 -20.66
N GLY A 180 13.06 1.43 -20.25
CA GLY A 180 12.26 2.28 -21.14
C GLY A 180 10.79 2.40 -20.73
N ILE A 181 10.42 3.61 -20.25
CA ILE A 181 9.06 4.20 -20.21
C ILE A 181 8.18 3.92 -18.97
N CYS A 182 7.76 5.05 -18.37
CA CYS A 182 6.69 5.31 -17.39
C CYS A 182 6.38 4.24 -16.32
N LYS A 183 6.87 4.50 -15.11
CA LYS A 183 6.67 3.68 -13.91
C LYS A 183 5.49 4.19 -13.08
N LEU A 184 4.40 3.43 -13.03
CA LEU A 184 3.34 3.65 -12.04
C LEU A 184 3.79 3.06 -10.69
N LEU A 185 4.13 3.91 -9.74
CA LEU A 185 4.76 3.54 -8.48
C LEU A 185 3.75 3.65 -7.31
N PHE A 186 3.10 2.55 -6.96
CA PHE A 186 2.29 2.48 -5.73
C PHE A 186 3.17 2.18 -4.50
N VAL A 187 3.14 3.04 -3.46
CA VAL A 187 3.43 2.65 -2.07
C VAL A 187 2.09 2.27 -1.45
N THR A 188 1.97 1.06 -0.93
CA THR A 188 0.88 0.78 0.02
C THR A 188 1.47 0.92 1.41
N SER A 189 1.47 2.12 1.99
CA SER A 189 1.51 2.22 3.44
C SER A 189 0.10 1.93 3.93
N LEU A 190 -0.10 0.72 4.44
CA LEU A 190 -1.35 0.34 5.07
C LEU A 190 -1.46 1.12 6.39
N PRO A 191 -2.51 1.93 6.60
CA PRO A 191 -2.69 2.63 7.85
C PRO A 191 -2.91 1.61 8.96
N THR A 192 -2.04 1.61 9.97
CA THR A 192 -2.35 0.95 11.24
C THR A 192 -3.41 1.79 11.96
N THR A 193 -4.64 1.29 11.90
CA THR A 193 -5.80 1.56 12.76
C THR A 193 -6.52 2.91 12.66
N GLY A 194 -7.73 2.84 12.11
CA GLY A 194 -8.92 3.57 12.51
C GLY A 194 -10.13 2.64 12.28
N VAL A 195 -10.74 2.17 13.36
CA VAL A 195 -11.76 1.11 13.36
C VAL A 195 -13.06 1.56 12.68
N SER A 196 -13.50 0.87 11.63
CA SER A 196 -14.92 0.63 11.35
C SER A 196 -15.07 -0.60 10.45
N GLY A 197 -15.59 -1.69 11.01
CA GLY A 197 -15.82 -2.94 10.29
C GLY A 197 -17.00 -2.83 9.32
N PRO A 198 -16.97 -3.55 8.18
CA PRO A 198 -18.12 -3.64 7.28
C PRO A 198 -19.20 -4.55 7.88
N ARG A 199 -20.43 -4.06 8.03
CA ARG A 199 -21.60 -4.93 8.18
C ARG A 199 -22.05 -5.36 6.79
N ILE A 200 -21.92 -6.65 6.54
CA ILE A 200 -22.54 -7.33 5.41
C ILE A 200 -24.02 -7.53 5.76
N SER A 201 -24.91 -7.08 4.88
CA SER A 201 -26.24 -7.65 4.63
C SER A 201 -26.42 -7.72 3.14
#